data_AF-A0A6G0JTP2-F1
#
_entry.id   AF-A0A6G0JTP2-F1
#
_cell.length_a   1.000
_cell.length_b   1.000
_cell.length_c   1.000
_cell.angle_alpha   90.00
_cell.angle_beta   90.00
_cell.angle_gamma   90.00
#
_symmetry.space_group_name_H-M   'P 1'
#
loop_
_entity.id
_entity.type
_entity.pdbx_description
1 polymer ?
#
loop_
_entity_poly.entity_id
_entity_poly.type
_entity_poly.pdbx_seq_one_letter_code
_entity_poly.pdbx_strand_id
1 'polypeptide(L)'
;MEAKRCGNVYKLKTVGDEVCHAATISRKEPWAVVHARLGHISFKCYEQLLKMADGVPRFADAPSDHVCAGCCMGKMREDNFSRSPEKTVKSAGVLDLIHSDVMGPMQTKTSGGCTYAVTFIDDFSRHVTVYFMKKKAEVLEKFKMFEADMENATGRKIKRLRSDNGGEYTGRLLKEYLFKQGIRHEKTVPYTPQQNGLAERMNRSLVEMARCLLYHEGIDKKWWAEAVNTSAWIINRIPNTVTVKTPYEIVYQKKPQLKNLKVFGAHGYGHIPDEKRRKLDAKAFKCRFLGYEDGVKGYRVLNVETG
;
A
#
# COMPACT_ATOMS: atom_id res chain seq x y z
N MET A 1 -30.76 16.31 -10.17
CA MET A 1 -29.65 15.97 -9.27
C MET A 1 -28.38 15.94 -10.10
N GLU A 2 -27.62 17.03 -10.12
CA GLU A 2 -26.39 17.14 -10.92
C GLU A 2 -25.20 16.69 -10.10
N ALA A 3 -24.26 15.94 -10.67
CA ALA A 3 -23.03 15.59 -9.97
C ALA A 3 -21.84 16.41 -10.49
N LYS A 4 -21.17 17.15 -9.61
CA LYS A 4 -19.97 17.91 -9.94
C LYS A 4 -18.76 16.97 -9.94
N ARG A 5 -18.02 16.99 -11.03
CA ARG A 5 -16.73 16.27 -11.14
C ARG A 5 -15.73 16.87 -10.15
N CYS A 6 -15.23 16.06 -9.23
CA CYS A 6 -14.17 16.43 -8.29
C CYS A 6 -13.04 15.40 -8.43
N GLY A 7 -12.01 15.76 -9.21
CA GLY A 7 -11.05 14.77 -9.71
C GLY A 7 -11.73 13.78 -10.67
N ASN A 8 -11.73 12.49 -10.33
CA ASN A 8 -12.35 11.42 -11.14
C ASN A 8 -13.59 10.79 -10.51
N VAL A 9 -14.14 11.45 -9.49
CA VAL A 9 -15.41 11.02 -8.87
C VAL A 9 -16.45 12.10 -9.12
N TYR A 10 -17.69 11.68 -9.34
CA TYR A 10 -18.85 12.55 -9.44
C TYR A 10 -19.44 12.72 -8.04
N LYS A 11 -19.47 13.96 -7.54
CA LYS A 11 -20.08 14.31 -6.25
C LYS A 11 -21.47 14.89 -6.51
N LEU A 12 -22.53 14.26 -6.03
CA LEU A 12 -23.91 14.73 -6.18
C LEU A 12 -24.10 16.12 -5.51
N LYS A 13 -24.68 17.07 -6.24
CA LYS A 13 -25.30 18.27 -5.68
C LYS A 13 -26.67 17.87 -5.15
N THR A 14 -26.83 17.89 -3.83
CA THR A 14 -28.12 17.72 -3.16
C THR A 14 -28.85 19.06 -3.15
N VAL A 15 -30.13 19.08 -3.55
CA VAL A 15 -30.95 20.29 -3.58
C VAL A 15 -31.31 20.67 -2.14
N GLY A 16 -30.77 21.81 -1.71
CA GLY A 16 -30.85 22.36 -0.36
C GLY A 16 -29.73 23.37 -0.14
N ASP A 17 -29.41 24.15 -1.17
CA ASP A 17 -28.50 25.28 -1.10
C ASP A 17 -29.37 26.53 -0.99
N GLU A 18 -29.81 26.88 0.23
CA GLU A 18 -29.74 28.30 0.58
C GLU A 18 -28.29 28.71 0.34
N VAL A 19 -28.09 29.86 -0.29
CA VAL A 19 -26.77 30.38 -0.67
C VAL A 19 -25.96 30.66 0.59
N CYS A 20 -25.46 29.62 1.24
CA CYS A 20 -24.26 29.71 2.01
C CYS A 20 -23.18 29.94 0.97
N HIS A 21 -22.50 31.08 1.04
CA HIS A 21 -21.13 31.14 0.56
C HIS A 21 -20.37 30.01 1.25
N ALA A 22 -20.34 28.84 0.61
CA ALA A 22 -19.51 27.73 1.03
C ALA A 22 -18.09 28.18 0.74
N ALA A 23 -17.56 28.98 1.67
CA ALA A 23 -16.14 29.15 1.85
C ALA A 23 -15.50 27.79 1.66
N THR A 24 -14.37 27.77 0.97
CA THR A 24 -13.54 26.63 0.60
C THR A 24 -12.94 25.94 1.84
N ILE A 25 -13.71 25.79 2.91
CA ILE A 25 -13.35 25.11 4.15
C ILE A 25 -13.42 23.62 3.80
N SER A 26 -12.26 22.96 3.83
CA SER A 26 -12.24 21.49 3.80
C SER A 26 -13.17 21.00 4.91
N ARG A 27 -14.26 20.31 4.58
CA ARG A 27 -15.08 19.63 5.60
C ARG A 27 -14.13 18.77 6.42
N LYS A 28 -13.87 19.17 7.66
CA LYS A 28 -13.06 18.41 8.59
C LYS A 28 -13.84 17.15 8.93
N GLU A 29 -13.21 15.98 8.82
CA GLU A 29 -13.85 14.68 9.04
C GLU A 29 -13.60 14.18 10.47
N PRO A 30 -14.36 13.20 10.98
CA PRO A 30 -14.01 12.56 12.25
C PRO A 30 -12.66 11.84 12.17
N TRP A 31 -11.88 11.81 13.27
CA TRP A 31 -10.61 11.09 13.32
C TRP A 31 -10.74 9.63 12.87
N ALA A 32 -11.82 8.94 13.26
CA ALA A 32 -12.08 7.56 12.85
C ALA A 32 -12.03 7.37 11.32
N VAL A 33 -12.55 8.32 10.55
CA VAL A 33 -12.54 8.28 9.08
C VAL A 33 -11.12 8.53 8.54
N VAL A 34 -10.42 9.52 9.07
CA VAL A 34 -9.04 9.85 8.66
C VAL A 34 -8.09 8.69 8.98
N HIS A 35 -8.22 8.10 10.17
CA HIS A 35 -7.51 6.91 10.61
C HIS A 35 -7.74 5.73 9.65
N ALA A 36 -9.00 5.44 9.29
CA ALA A 36 -9.33 4.37 8.36
C ALA A 36 -8.81 4.63 6.93
N ARG A 37 -8.85 5.87 6.45
CA ARG A 37 -8.29 6.28 5.15
C ARG A 37 -6.78 6.08 5.06
N LEU A 38 -6.08 6.26 6.18
CA LEU A 38 -4.63 6.17 6.27
C LEU A 38 -4.15 4.76 6.64
N GLY A 39 -4.97 3.72 6.48
CA GLY A 39 -4.56 2.36 6.80
C GLY A 39 -4.34 2.13 8.29
N HIS A 40 -5.13 2.81 9.11
CA HIS A 40 -5.15 2.63 10.56
C HIS A 40 -3.83 2.98 11.26
N ILE A 41 -3.13 4.02 10.80
CA ILE A 41 -1.91 4.51 11.45
C ILE A 41 -2.20 5.12 12.82
N SER A 42 -1.18 5.17 13.67
CA SER A 42 -1.27 5.84 14.97
C SER A 42 -1.40 7.36 14.82
N PHE A 43 -1.95 8.01 15.84
CA PHE A 43 -2.05 9.46 15.89
C PHE A 43 -0.68 10.16 15.74
N LYS A 44 0.33 9.64 16.45
CA LYS A 44 1.72 10.13 16.35
C LYS A 44 2.27 10.09 14.92
N CYS A 45 1.98 9.03 14.16
CA CYS A 45 2.38 8.91 12.77
C CYS A 45 1.65 9.95 11.90
N TYR A 46 0.37 10.19 12.15
CA TYR A 46 -0.40 11.24 11.49
C TYR A 46 0.19 12.64 11.74
N GLU A 47 0.57 12.98 12.98
CA GLU A 47 1.17 14.29 13.28
C GLU A 47 2.47 14.54 12.52
N GLN A 48 3.29 13.50 12.35
CA GLN A 48 4.49 13.56 11.52
C GLN A 48 4.13 13.72 10.04
N LEU A 49 3.11 12.98 9.58
CA LEU A 49 2.66 12.99 8.19
C LEU A 49 2.24 14.38 7.72
N LEU A 50 1.62 15.18 8.60
CA LEU A 50 1.22 16.57 8.32
C LEU A 50 2.37 17.47 7.85
N LYS A 51 3.62 17.12 8.19
CA LYS A 51 4.83 17.87 7.80
C LYS A 51 5.49 17.31 6.54
N MET A 52 5.20 16.05 6.20
CA MET A 52 5.91 15.29 5.16
C MET A 52 5.12 15.05 3.87
N ALA A 53 3.80 15.26 3.90
CA ALA A 53 2.93 15.00 2.75
C ALA A 53 1.97 16.15 2.48
N ASP A 54 1.57 16.29 1.22
CA ASP A 54 0.58 17.26 0.78
C ASP A 54 -0.83 16.65 0.75
N GLY A 55 -1.84 17.46 1.01
CA GLY A 55 -3.25 17.05 0.95
C GLY A 55 -3.66 15.99 1.98
N VAL A 56 -2.93 15.89 3.10
CA VAL A 56 -3.32 15.01 4.21
C VAL A 56 -4.73 15.40 4.71
N PRO A 57 -5.68 14.45 4.82
CA PRO A 57 -7.01 14.74 5.34
C PRO A 57 -6.94 15.34 6.75
N ARG A 58 -7.65 16.45 6.96
CA ARG A 58 -7.75 17.12 8.26
C ARG A 58 -9.01 16.65 8.98
N PHE A 59 -8.92 16.46 10.29
CA PHE A 59 -10.07 16.08 11.11
C PHE A 59 -10.56 17.23 12.01
N ALA A 60 -11.81 17.11 12.48
CA ALA A 60 -12.51 18.16 13.24
C ALA A 60 -12.31 18.03 14.75
N ASP A 61 -12.37 16.80 15.23
CA ASP A 61 -12.52 16.48 16.65
C ASP A 61 -11.19 16.07 17.27
N ALA A 62 -11.03 16.24 18.59
CA ALA A 62 -9.90 15.63 19.28
C ALA A 62 -9.87 14.10 19.04
N PRO A 63 -8.69 13.46 19.03
CA PRO A 63 -8.61 12.00 18.92
C PRO A 63 -9.47 11.39 20.03
N SER A 64 -10.48 10.61 19.65
CA SER A 64 -11.33 9.93 20.62
C SER A 64 -10.60 8.76 21.26
N ASP A 65 -10.85 8.48 22.54
CA ASP A 65 -10.41 7.25 23.22
C ASP A 65 -11.08 5.97 22.69
N HIS A 66 -11.95 6.09 21.69
CA HIS A 66 -12.57 4.94 21.04
C HIS A 66 -11.53 4.02 20.41
N VAL A 67 -11.58 2.77 20.85
CA VAL A 67 -10.77 1.69 20.29
C VAL A 67 -11.31 1.30 18.92
N CYS A 68 -10.48 1.44 17.89
CA CYS A 68 -10.84 1.05 16.52
C CYS A 68 -10.91 -0.49 16.40
N ALA A 69 -12.09 -1.03 16.11
CA ALA A 69 -12.30 -2.48 15.92
C ALA A 69 -11.37 -3.10 14.86
N GLY A 70 -11.13 -2.38 13.75
CA GLY A 70 -10.17 -2.80 12.73
C GLY A 70 -8.72 -2.91 13.25
N CYS A 71 -8.34 -2.05 14.22
CA CYS A 71 -7.04 -2.15 14.88
C CYS A 71 -6.97 -3.33 15.84
N CYS A 72 -8.03 -3.59 16.62
CA CYS A 72 -8.10 -4.78 17.47
C CYS A 72 -7.96 -6.06 16.65
N MET A 73 -8.74 -6.20 15.58
CA MET A 73 -8.68 -7.38 14.73
C MET A 73 -7.36 -7.48 13.94
N GLY A 74 -6.74 -6.32 13.63
CA GLY A 74 -5.55 -6.23 12.79
C GLY A 74 -4.22 -6.38 13.51
N LYS A 75 -4.08 -5.70 14.65
CA LYS A 75 -2.80 -5.36 15.31
C LYS A 75 -2.70 -5.78 16.78
N MET A 76 -3.77 -6.34 17.36
CA MET A 76 -3.71 -6.85 18.74
C MET A 76 -2.63 -7.93 18.83
N ARG A 77 -1.79 -7.82 19.86
CA ARG A 77 -0.67 -8.72 20.14
C ARG A 77 -0.61 -8.99 21.64
N GLU A 78 -0.15 -10.17 22.02
CA GLU A 78 0.24 -10.45 23.39
C GLU A 78 1.39 -9.54 23.81
N ASP A 79 1.40 -9.15 25.09
CA ASP A 79 2.41 -8.27 25.63
C ASP A 79 3.72 -9.05 25.78
N ASN A 80 4.67 -8.84 24.87
CA ASN A 80 5.95 -9.53 24.89
C ASN A 80 7.10 -8.69 24.32
N PHE A 81 8.13 -8.59 25.17
CA PHE A 81 9.52 -8.12 25.02
C PHE A 81 9.81 -6.82 24.25
N SER A 82 10.69 -6.00 24.85
CA SER A 82 11.32 -4.82 24.26
C SER A 82 12.07 -5.21 22.97
N ARG A 83 11.40 -5.08 21.83
CA ARG A 83 12.05 -5.23 20.53
C ARG A 83 12.81 -3.96 20.22
N SER A 84 14.14 -4.02 20.30
CA SER A 84 15.02 -3.01 19.74
C SER A 84 14.85 -3.00 18.22
N PRO A 85 14.35 -1.91 17.61
CA PRO A 85 14.40 -1.80 16.16
C PRO A 85 15.88 -1.74 15.76
N GLU A 86 16.33 -2.56 14.83
CA GLU A 86 17.52 -2.20 14.05
C GLU A 86 17.18 -0.89 13.32
N LYS A 87 17.66 0.23 13.85
CA LYS A 87 17.42 1.58 13.33
C LYS A 87 18.39 1.96 12.21
N THR A 88 19.34 1.09 11.89
CA THR A 88 20.43 1.40 10.96
C THR A 88 20.03 1.10 9.52
N VAL A 89 20.08 2.15 8.69
CA VAL A 89 20.22 2.00 7.24
C VAL A 89 21.64 1.53 6.98
N LYS A 90 21.81 0.47 6.19
CA LYS A 90 23.11 -0.15 5.90
C LYS A 90 23.63 0.26 4.51
N SER A 91 22.84 0.99 3.74
CA SER A 91 23.13 1.47 2.38
C SER A 91 23.44 2.97 2.35
N ALA A 92 24.20 3.40 1.34
CA ALA A 92 24.59 4.81 1.16
C ALA A 92 23.58 5.60 0.30
N GLY A 93 22.75 4.90 -0.49
CA GLY A 93 21.70 5.51 -1.28
C GLY A 93 20.67 4.52 -1.82
N VAL A 94 19.66 5.08 -2.49
CA VAL A 94 18.57 4.34 -3.14
C VAL A 94 19.12 3.34 -4.17
N LEU A 95 18.59 2.11 -4.16
CA LEU A 95 18.97 0.92 -4.93
C LEU A 95 20.33 0.28 -4.61
N ASP A 96 21.06 0.76 -3.60
CA ASP A 96 22.33 0.13 -3.21
C ASP A 96 22.15 -1.26 -2.57
N LEU A 97 20.99 -1.51 -1.96
CA LEU A 97 20.65 -2.78 -1.34
C LEU A 97 19.12 -2.95 -1.33
N ILE A 98 18.65 -3.99 -1.99
CA ILE A 98 17.24 -4.41 -2.00
C ILE A 98 17.10 -5.65 -1.13
N HIS A 99 16.22 -5.59 -0.14
CA HIS A 99 15.79 -6.75 0.62
C HIS A 99 14.57 -7.39 -0.03
N SER A 100 14.54 -8.72 -0.11
CA SER A 100 13.41 -9.46 -0.66
C SER A 100 13.04 -10.66 0.18
N ASP A 101 11.74 -10.95 0.19
CA ASP A 101 11.13 -12.06 0.91
C ASP A 101 9.79 -12.42 0.24
N VAL A 102 9.41 -13.70 0.32
CA VAL A 102 8.15 -14.22 -0.23
C VAL A 102 7.18 -14.54 0.90
N MET A 103 6.03 -13.88 0.89
CA MET A 103 4.90 -14.19 1.74
C MET A 103 4.04 -15.30 1.13
N GLY A 104 3.71 -16.32 1.92
CA GLY A 104 2.73 -17.36 1.58
C GLY A 104 3.27 -18.81 1.71
N PRO A 105 2.46 -19.81 1.36
CA PRO A 105 1.14 -19.68 0.73
C PRO A 105 0.09 -19.08 1.68
N MET A 106 -0.69 -18.12 1.18
CA MET A 106 -1.87 -17.61 1.86
C MET A 106 -2.97 -18.68 1.84
N GLN A 107 -3.71 -18.80 2.94
CA GLN A 107 -4.79 -19.80 3.07
C GLN A 107 -5.92 -19.58 2.06
N THR A 108 -6.20 -18.31 1.72
CA THR A 108 -7.26 -17.94 0.78
C THR A 108 -6.64 -17.51 -0.56
N LYS A 109 -7.06 -18.16 -1.65
CA LYS A 109 -6.70 -17.74 -3.01
C LYS A 109 -7.38 -16.41 -3.34
N THR A 110 -6.68 -15.53 -4.04
CA THR A 110 -7.32 -14.33 -4.59
C THR A 110 -8.28 -14.67 -5.71
N SER A 111 -9.16 -13.73 -6.08
CA SER A 111 -10.00 -13.86 -7.29
C SER A 111 -9.17 -14.10 -8.56
N GLY A 112 -7.94 -13.58 -8.63
CA GLY A 112 -6.99 -13.82 -9.72
C GLY A 112 -6.19 -15.14 -9.60
N GLY A 113 -6.41 -15.92 -8.54
CA GLY A 113 -5.75 -17.20 -8.28
C GLY A 113 -4.37 -17.12 -7.62
N CYS A 114 -3.96 -15.97 -7.11
CA CYS A 114 -2.67 -15.80 -6.42
C CYS A 114 -2.73 -16.36 -4.99
N THR A 115 -1.61 -16.96 -4.57
CA THR A 115 -1.41 -17.49 -3.20
C THR A 115 -0.13 -16.96 -2.55
N TYR A 116 0.72 -16.29 -3.31
CA TYR A 116 1.99 -15.75 -2.83
C TYR A 116 2.08 -14.25 -3.14
N ALA A 117 2.91 -13.56 -2.39
CA ALA A 117 3.36 -12.22 -2.72
C ALA A 117 4.87 -12.12 -2.47
N VAL A 118 5.59 -11.43 -3.35
CA VAL A 118 7.00 -11.09 -3.15
C VAL A 118 7.13 -9.61 -2.90
N THR A 119 7.98 -9.25 -1.96
CA THR A 119 8.29 -7.85 -1.66
C THR A 119 9.73 -7.52 -2.04
N PHE A 120 9.93 -6.34 -2.59
CA PHE A 120 11.24 -5.75 -2.82
C PHE A 120 11.32 -4.44 -2.06
N ILE A 121 12.23 -4.35 -1.10
CA ILE A 121 12.31 -3.25 -0.16
C ILE A 121 13.68 -2.61 -0.28
N ASP A 122 13.71 -1.34 -0.64
CA ASP A 122 14.93 -0.57 -0.68
C ASP A 122 15.42 -0.26 0.75
N ASP A 123 16.67 -0.63 1.05
CA ASP A 123 17.22 -0.44 2.40
C ASP A 123 17.31 1.05 2.75
N PHE A 124 17.66 1.92 1.80
CA PHE A 124 17.89 3.33 2.09
C PHE A 124 16.58 4.10 2.35
N SER A 125 15.65 4.04 1.40
CA SER A 125 14.38 4.77 1.43
C SER A 125 13.30 4.08 2.26
N ARG A 126 13.46 2.77 2.53
CA ARG A 126 12.40 1.88 3.05
C ARG A 126 11.20 1.72 2.10
N HIS A 127 11.35 2.11 0.83
CA HIS A 127 10.29 1.96 -0.16
C HIS A 127 10.05 0.48 -0.45
N VAL A 128 8.80 0.05 -0.40
CA VAL A 128 8.39 -1.33 -0.65
C VAL A 128 7.58 -1.44 -1.93
N THR A 129 7.94 -2.39 -2.78
CA THR A 129 7.14 -2.81 -3.94
C THR A 129 6.68 -4.23 -3.72
N VAL A 130 5.42 -4.53 -4.04
CA VAL A 130 4.82 -5.85 -3.84
C VAL A 130 4.29 -6.37 -5.16
N TYR A 131 4.56 -7.64 -5.46
CA TYR A 131 3.96 -8.34 -6.60
C TYR A 131 3.26 -9.61 -6.11
N PHE A 132 2.11 -9.93 -6.71
CA PHE A 132 1.32 -11.12 -6.40
C PHE A 132 1.60 -12.24 -7.40
N MET A 133 1.67 -13.47 -6.90
CA MET A 133 2.11 -14.63 -7.68
C MET A 133 1.23 -15.86 -7.39
N LYS A 134 1.09 -16.74 -8.38
CA LYS A 134 0.45 -18.05 -8.23
C LYS A 134 1.45 -19.11 -7.78
N LYS A 135 2.72 -18.95 -8.15
CA LYS A 135 3.82 -19.86 -7.83
C LYS A 135 5.06 -19.06 -7.42
N LYS A 136 5.86 -19.60 -6.49
CA LYS A 136 7.15 -19.01 -6.08
C LYS A 136 8.16 -18.88 -7.24
N ALA A 137 8.03 -19.71 -8.28
CA ALA A 137 8.88 -19.65 -9.46
C ALA A 137 8.76 -18.33 -10.26
N GLU A 138 7.70 -17.54 -10.02
CA GLU A 138 7.48 -16.25 -10.69
C GLU A 138 8.38 -15.12 -10.14
N VAL A 139 9.13 -15.34 -9.05
CA VAL A 139 9.96 -14.31 -8.41
C VAL A 139 10.94 -13.65 -9.36
N LEU A 140 11.60 -14.41 -10.25
CA LEU A 140 12.52 -13.84 -11.23
C LEU A 140 11.82 -12.88 -12.19
N GLU A 141 10.61 -13.22 -12.66
CA GLU A 141 9.82 -12.35 -13.52
C GLU A 141 9.46 -11.06 -12.80
N LYS A 142 9.00 -11.16 -11.54
CA LYS A 142 8.62 -9.98 -10.74
C LYS A 142 9.82 -9.12 -10.38
N PHE A 143 10.99 -9.72 -10.14
CA PHE A 143 12.23 -8.99 -9.93
C PHE A 143 12.65 -8.18 -11.16
N LYS A 144 12.53 -8.74 -12.37
CA LYS A 144 12.82 -8.02 -13.62
C LYS A 144 11.92 -6.82 -13.82
N MET A 145 10.62 -6.96 -13.53
CA MET A 145 9.66 -5.85 -13.57
C MET A 145 10.07 -4.75 -12.58
N PHE A 146 10.33 -5.14 -11.34
CA PHE A 146 10.78 -4.22 -10.29
C PHE A 146 12.06 -3.47 -10.64
N GLU A 147 13.08 -4.18 -11.13
CA GLU A 147 14.36 -3.63 -11.55
C GLU A 147 14.13 -2.59 -12.65
N ALA A 148 13.43 -2.96 -13.73
CA ALA A 148 13.16 -2.04 -14.83
C ALA A 148 12.42 -0.78 -14.37
N ASP A 149 11.38 -0.92 -13.56
CA ASP A 149 10.58 0.21 -13.08
C ASP A 149 11.40 1.15 -12.19
N MET A 150 12.13 0.60 -11.21
CA MET A 150 12.86 1.40 -10.22
C MET A 150 14.12 2.04 -10.80
N GLU A 151 14.84 1.35 -11.67
CA GLU A 151 16.03 1.92 -12.29
C GLU A 151 15.65 3.05 -13.24
N ASN A 152 14.56 2.91 -14.00
CA ASN A 152 14.03 3.99 -14.84
C ASN A 152 13.52 5.17 -14.00
N ALA A 153 12.84 4.91 -12.88
CA ALA A 153 12.31 5.96 -12.03
C ALA A 153 13.39 6.77 -11.29
N THR A 154 14.50 6.13 -10.94
CA THR A 154 15.56 6.75 -10.10
C THR A 154 16.80 7.16 -10.87
N GLY A 155 16.99 6.64 -12.09
CA GLY A 155 18.24 6.77 -12.85
C GLY A 155 19.43 6.04 -12.20
N ARG A 156 19.17 5.16 -11.22
CA ARG A 156 20.19 4.39 -10.49
C ARG A 156 20.07 2.91 -10.83
N LYS A 157 21.14 2.16 -10.60
CA LYS A 157 21.17 0.70 -10.77
C LYS A 157 21.06 -0.02 -9.45
N ILE A 158 20.39 -1.18 -9.45
CA ILE A 158 20.39 -2.09 -8.30
C ILE A 158 21.81 -2.64 -8.16
N LYS A 159 22.41 -2.50 -6.97
CA LYS A 159 23.76 -3.03 -6.72
C LYS A 159 23.73 -4.41 -6.10
N ARG A 160 22.81 -4.62 -5.15
CA ARG A 160 22.77 -5.82 -4.32
C ARG A 160 21.35 -6.24 -4.03
N LEU A 161 21.09 -7.53 -4.12
CA LEU A 161 19.85 -8.17 -3.68
C LEU A 161 20.18 -9.01 -2.45
N ARG A 162 19.43 -8.81 -1.36
CA ARG A 162 19.48 -9.66 -0.18
C ARG A 162 18.18 -10.44 -0.03
N SER A 163 18.28 -11.76 0.10
CA SER A 163 17.14 -12.65 0.31
C SER A 163 17.47 -13.73 1.34
N ASP A 164 16.46 -14.51 1.72
CA ASP A 164 16.67 -15.78 2.38
C ASP A 164 17.25 -16.84 1.41
N ASN A 165 17.42 -18.07 1.91
CA ASN A 165 17.87 -19.22 1.11
C ASN A 165 16.70 -19.96 0.42
N GLY A 166 15.57 -19.29 0.15
CA GLY A 166 14.45 -19.89 -0.57
C GLY A 166 14.85 -20.45 -1.94
N GLY A 167 14.19 -21.52 -2.37
CA GLY A 167 14.45 -22.17 -3.66
C GLY A 167 14.26 -21.23 -4.86
N GLU A 168 13.32 -20.29 -4.73
CA GLU A 168 13.06 -19.21 -5.67
C GLU A 168 14.25 -18.26 -5.87
N TYR A 169 15.08 -18.08 -4.84
CA TYR A 169 16.24 -17.18 -4.85
C TYR A 169 17.55 -17.91 -5.16
N THR A 170 17.61 -19.21 -4.91
CA THR A 170 18.81 -20.03 -5.10
C THR A 170 18.84 -20.76 -6.45
N GLY A 171 17.76 -20.69 -7.22
CA GLY A 171 17.66 -21.27 -8.56
C GLY A 171 18.66 -20.69 -9.56
N ARG A 172 19.14 -21.56 -10.47
CA ARG A 172 20.13 -21.22 -11.51
C ARG A 172 19.73 -19.98 -12.34
N LEU A 173 18.46 -19.88 -12.73
CA LEU A 173 17.97 -18.79 -13.58
C LEU A 173 18.10 -17.41 -12.93
N LEU A 174 17.78 -17.27 -11.63
CA LEU A 174 17.95 -16.00 -10.94
C LEU A 174 19.44 -15.67 -10.78
N LYS A 175 20.26 -16.65 -10.40
CA LYS A 175 21.71 -16.46 -10.26
C LYS A 175 22.37 -15.99 -11.56
N GLU A 176 22.06 -16.64 -12.68
CA GLU A 176 22.56 -16.26 -14.01
C GLU A 176 22.09 -14.85 -14.40
N TYR A 177 20.83 -14.51 -14.11
CA TYR A 177 20.30 -13.18 -14.38
C TYR A 177 20.99 -12.09 -13.56
N LEU A 178 21.11 -12.27 -12.25
CA LEU A 178 21.79 -11.30 -11.35
C LEU A 178 23.25 -11.11 -11.75
N PHE A 179 23.96 -12.19 -12.09
CA PHE A 179 25.33 -12.11 -12.58
C PHE A 179 25.43 -11.27 -13.86
N LYS A 180 24.51 -11.49 -14.82
CA LYS A 180 24.46 -10.73 -16.07
C LYS A 180 24.20 -9.23 -15.85
N GLN A 181 23.40 -8.88 -14.86
CA GLN A 181 23.13 -7.47 -14.50
C GLN A 181 24.21 -6.86 -13.59
N GLY A 182 25.21 -7.64 -13.14
CA GLY A 182 26.22 -7.16 -12.19
C GLY A 182 25.70 -7.00 -10.76
N ILE A 183 24.56 -7.62 -10.43
CA ILE A 183 23.93 -7.51 -9.11
C ILE A 183 24.51 -8.59 -8.19
N ARG A 184 25.07 -8.17 -7.05
CA ARG A 184 25.56 -9.11 -6.04
C ARG A 184 24.40 -9.67 -5.21
N HIS A 185 24.27 -10.99 -5.21
CA HIS A 185 23.31 -11.68 -4.36
C HIS A 185 23.90 -11.97 -2.98
N GLU A 186 23.32 -11.36 -1.94
CA GLU A 186 23.63 -11.61 -0.54
C GLU A 186 22.58 -12.56 0.05
N LYS A 187 22.99 -13.74 0.48
CA LYS A 187 22.08 -14.73 1.10
C LYS A 187 22.25 -14.68 2.60
N THR A 188 21.15 -14.79 3.33
CA THR A 188 21.24 -14.93 4.80
C THR A 188 21.92 -16.24 5.17
N VAL A 189 22.71 -16.24 6.24
CA VAL A 189 23.28 -17.48 6.77
C VAL A 189 22.13 -18.29 7.39
N PRO A 190 22.05 -19.62 7.16
CA PRO A 190 21.11 -20.48 7.85
C PRO A 190 21.10 -20.19 9.36
N TYR A 191 19.93 -20.15 9.98
CA TYR A 191 19.73 -19.87 11.42
C TYR A 191 20.03 -18.43 11.88
N THR A 192 20.23 -17.46 10.96
CA THR A 192 20.35 -16.02 11.28
C THR A 192 19.26 -15.16 10.62
N PRO A 193 17.97 -15.39 10.93
CA PRO A 193 16.85 -14.65 10.32
C PRO A 193 16.96 -13.12 10.50
N GLN A 194 17.68 -12.67 11.53
CA GLN A 194 17.95 -11.25 11.76
C GLN A 194 18.58 -10.55 10.54
N GLN A 195 19.34 -11.25 9.69
CA GLN A 195 20.02 -10.67 8.52
C GLN A 195 19.05 -10.17 7.42
N ASN A 196 17.86 -10.77 7.31
CA ASN A 196 16.76 -10.29 6.45
C ASN A 196 15.58 -9.76 7.26
N GLY A 197 15.81 -9.44 8.55
CA GLY A 197 14.75 -8.99 9.46
C GLY A 197 14.05 -7.71 8.99
N LEU A 198 14.65 -6.93 8.09
CA LEU A 198 13.97 -5.82 7.43
C LEU A 198 12.77 -6.29 6.61
N ALA A 199 12.98 -7.28 5.73
CA ALA A 199 11.93 -7.80 4.85
C ALA A 199 10.80 -8.41 5.68
N GLU A 200 11.16 -9.25 6.65
CA GLU A 200 10.20 -9.87 7.57
C GLU A 200 9.37 -8.83 8.34
N ARG A 201 10.01 -7.77 8.84
CA ARG A 201 9.32 -6.68 9.56
C ARG A 201 8.36 -5.93 8.65
N MET A 202 8.78 -5.59 7.43
CA MET A 202 7.94 -4.89 6.47
C MET A 202 6.75 -5.76 6.05
N ASN A 203 6.98 -7.05 5.79
CA ASN A 203 5.94 -8.02 5.45
C ASN A 203 4.90 -8.14 6.56
N ARG A 204 5.35 -8.21 7.82
CA ARG A 204 4.43 -8.16 8.96
C ARG A 204 3.62 -6.87 9.01
N SER A 205 4.25 -5.70 8.82
CA SER A 205 3.53 -4.42 8.80
C SER A 205 2.51 -4.32 7.67
N LEU A 206 2.83 -4.82 6.48
CA LEU A 206 1.90 -4.92 5.35
C LEU A 206 0.69 -5.80 5.68
N VAL A 207 0.93 -6.98 6.25
CA VAL A 207 -0.14 -7.93 6.60
C VAL A 207 -1.01 -7.39 7.74
N GLU A 208 -0.43 -6.78 8.77
CA GLU A 208 -1.17 -6.16 9.87
C GLU A 208 -2.07 -5.02 9.36
N MET A 209 -1.55 -4.15 8.50
CA MET A 209 -2.34 -3.08 7.87
C MET A 209 -3.43 -3.66 6.97
N ALA A 210 -3.11 -4.61 6.11
CA ALA A 210 -4.08 -5.27 5.23
C ALA A 210 -5.20 -5.94 6.03
N ARG A 211 -4.87 -6.55 7.18
CA ARG A 211 -5.86 -7.10 8.11
C ARG A 211 -6.78 -6.01 8.64
N CYS A 212 -6.24 -4.87 9.10
CA CYS A 212 -7.09 -3.74 9.51
C CYS A 212 -8.03 -3.30 8.38
N LEU A 213 -7.52 -3.13 7.16
CA LEU A 213 -8.30 -2.70 6.00
C LEU A 213 -9.45 -3.65 5.67
N LEU A 214 -9.19 -4.96 5.68
CA LEU A 214 -10.22 -5.97 5.41
C LEU A 214 -11.30 -5.98 6.49
N TYR A 215 -10.89 -5.99 7.77
CA TYR A 215 -11.82 -6.14 8.88
C TYR A 215 -12.60 -4.86 9.21
N HIS A 216 -12.11 -3.67 8.85
CA HIS A 216 -12.79 -2.42 9.14
C HIS A 216 -14.18 -2.32 8.46
N GLU A 217 -14.29 -2.74 7.21
CA GLU A 217 -15.52 -2.71 6.41
C GLU A 217 -16.07 -4.12 6.08
N GLY A 218 -15.52 -5.16 6.71
CA GLY A 218 -15.96 -6.55 6.51
C GLY A 218 -15.72 -7.08 5.09
N ILE A 219 -14.61 -6.70 4.46
CA ILE A 219 -14.23 -7.18 3.13
C ILE A 219 -13.67 -8.60 3.24
N ASP A 220 -14.15 -9.48 2.35
CA ASP A 220 -13.73 -10.88 2.28
C ASP A 220 -12.21 -11.03 2.11
N LYS A 221 -11.63 -11.99 2.84
CA LYS A 221 -10.19 -12.34 2.81
C LYS A 221 -9.69 -12.69 1.41
N LYS A 222 -10.54 -13.10 0.45
CA LYS A 222 -10.13 -13.30 -0.95
C LYS A 222 -9.56 -12.04 -1.60
N TRP A 223 -9.86 -10.85 -1.07
CA TRP A 223 -9.31 -9.57 -1.51
C TRP A 223 -8.00 -9.17 -0.82
N TRP A 224 -7.32 -10.11 -0.15
CA TRP A 224 -6.08 -9.82 0.57
C TRP A 224 -5.01 -9.17 -0.31
N ALA A 225 -4.92 -9.52 -1.60
CA ALA A 225 -3.94 -8.90 -2.49
C ALA A 225 -4.21 -7.40 -2.68
N GLU A 226 -5.47 -7.00 -2.85
CA GLU A 226 -5.85 -5.59 -2.97
C GLU A 226 -5.59 -4.82 -1.66
N ALA A 227 -5.84 -5.45 -0.52
CA ALA A 227 -5.54 -4.88 0.80
C ALA A 227 -4.03 -4.73 1.04
N VAL A 228 -3.23 -5.73 0.67
CA VAL A 228 -1.76 -5.66 0.76
C VAL A 228 -1.20 -4.61 -0.20
N ASN A 229 -1.71 -4.53 -1.43
CA ASN A 229 -1.30 -3.51 -2.40
C ASN A 229 -1.61 -2.10 -1.88
N THR A 230 -2.81 -1.91 -1.36
CA THR A 230 -3.21 -0.64 -0.74
C THR A 230 -2.33 -0.30 0.46
N SER A 231 -1.96 -1.31 1.27
CA SER A 231 -1.07 -1.14 2.41
C SER A 231 0.33 -0.68 1.97
N ALA A 232 0.91 -1.27 0.92
CA ALA A 232 2.18 -0.84 0.36
C ALA A 232 2.12 0.60 -0.17
N TRP A 233 1.04 0.93 -0.90
CA TRP A 233 0.81 2.28 -1.40
C TRP A 233 0.76 3.32 -0.29
N ILE A 234 0.10 3.01 0.84
CA ILE A 234 0.00 3.88 2.01
C ILE A 234 1.35 3.95 2.73
N ILE A 235 2.00 2.82 3.02
CA ILE A 235 3.28 2.75 3.74
C ILE A 235 4.36 3.58 3.05
N ASN A 236 4.42 3.53 1.72
CA ASN A 236 5.39 4.35 0.97
C ASN A 236 5.15 5.86 1.10
N ARG A 237 3.94 6.28 1.48
CA ARG A 237 3.53 7.69 1.53
C ARG A 237 3.36 8.23 2.95
N ILE A 238 3.67 7.44 3.96
CA ILE A 238 3.64 7.85 5.37
C ILE A 238 5.04 7.89 5.98
N PRO A 239 5.21 8.59 7.12
CA PRO A 239 6.47 8.60 7.85
C PRO A 239 6.84 7.20 8.33
N ASN A 240 8.13 6.92 8.37
CA ASN A 240 8.69 5.78 9.09
C ASN A 240 9.67 6.28 10.16
N THR A 241 10.13 5.39 11.02
CA THR A 241 10.99 5.76 12.17
C THR A 241 12.46 5.95 11.83
N VAL A 242 12.85 5.71 10.58
CA VAL A 242 14.26 5.63 10.14
C VAL A 242 14.63 6.83 9.28
N THR A 243 13.73 7.29 8.40
CA THR A 243 14.01 8.36 7.44
C THR A 243 13.33 9.68 7.81
N VAL A 244 13.93 10.80 7.41
CA VAL A 244 13.39 12.16 7.64
C VAL A 244 12.30 12.52 6.63
N LYS A 245 12.24 11.81 5.50
CA LYS A 245 11.25 11.97 4.43
C LYS A 245 10.46 10.68 4.24
N THR A 246 9.31 10.75 3.59
CA THR A 246 8.56 9.54 3.21
C THR A 246 9.36 8.69 2.21
N PRO A 247 9.21 7.36 2.20
CA PRO A 247 9.86 6.51 1.19
C PRO A 247 9.60 6.98 -0.25
N TYR A 248 8.37 7.39 -0.53
CA TYR A 248 7.96 7.94 -1.82
C TYR A 248 8.75 9.20 -2.19
N GLU A 249 8.91 10.14 -1.26
CA GLU A 249 9.68 11.35 -1.54
C GLU A 249 11.18 11.05 -1.76
N ILE A 250 11.75 10.08 -1.05
CA ILE A 250 13.15 9.70 -1.22
C ILE A 250 13.40 9.07 -2.60
N VAL A 251 12.49 8.22 -3.07
CA VAL A 251 12.61 7.54 -4.36
C VAL A 251 12.32 8.50 -5.52
N TYR A 252 11.19 9.20 -5.48
CA TYR A 252 10.68 9.98 -6.61
C TYR A 252 10.98 11.48 -6.53
N GLN A 253 11.73 11.92 -5.51
CA GLN A 253 12.09 13.32 -5.27
C GLN A 253 10.90 14.27 -5.26
N LYS A 254 9.73 13.76 -4.83
CA LYS A 254 8.46 14.48 -4.84
C LYS A 254 7.62 14.10 -3.62
N LYS A 255 7.05 15.10 -2.95
CA LYS A 255 6.13 14.85 -1.84
C LYS A 255 4.91 14.04 -2.28
N PRO A 256 4.47 13.07 -1.48
CA PRO A 256 3.26 12.33 -1.79
C PRO A 256 2.02 13.22 -1.63
N GLN A 257 1.04 13.00 -2.50
CA GLN A 257 -0.25 13.69 -2.49
C GLN A 257 -1.34 12.75 -1.97
N LEU A 258 -1.98 13.13 -0.86
CA LEU A 258 -2.94 12.29 -0.11
C LEU A 258 -4.40 12.79 -0.15
N LYS A 259 -4.69 13.83 -0.96
CA LYS A 259 -6.03 14.43 -1.08
C LYS A 259 -7.15 13.45 -1.44
N ASN A 260 -6.80 12.38 -2.15
CA ASN A 260 -7.75 11.45 -2.76
C ASN A 260 -7.88 10.11 -2.02
N LEU A 261 -7.40 10.05 -0.78
CA LEU A 261 -7.52 8.87 0.07
C LEU A 261 -8.98 8.48 0.31
N LYS A 262 -9.25 7.18 0.26
CA LYS A 262 -10.56 6.57 0.55
C LYS A 262 -10.40 5.48 1.60
N VAL A 263 -11.45 5.27 2.39
CA VAL A 263 -11.51 4.15 3.33
C VAL A 263 -11.62 2.87 2.51
N PHE A 264 -10.72 1.92 2.74
CA PHE A 264 -10.77 0.60 2.08
C PHE A 264 -12.09 -0.09 2.42
N GLY A 265 -12.76 -0.62 1.40
CA GLY A 265 -14.10 -1.20 1.52
C GLY A 265 -15.25 -0.20 1.58
N ALA A 266 -14.99 1.11 1.48
CA ALA A 266 -16.08 2.10 1.45
C ALA A 266 -17.01 1.89 0.25
N HIS A 267 -18.31 2.07 0.49
CA HIS A 267 -19.30 2.09 -0.57
C HIS A 267 -19.12 3.31 -1.48
N GLY A 268 -19.35 3.09 -2.76
CA GLY A 268 -19.36 4.13 -3.78
C GLY A 268 -20.20 3.74 -4.99
N TYR A 269 -20.16 4.59 -6.00
CA TYR A 269 -20.83 4.38 -7.27
C TYR A 269 -19.85 4.62 -8.41
N GLY A 270 -19.61 3.60 -9.22
CA GLY A 270 -18.78 3.67 -10.42
C GLY A 270 -19.61 4.13 -11.61
N HIS A 271 -19.15 5.15 -12.35
CA HIS A 271 -19.85 5.64 -13.53
C HIS A 271 -19.78 4.61 -14.67
N ILE A 272 -20.92 4.31 -15.28
CA ILE A 272 -20.99 3.45 -16.47
C ILE A 272 -20.86 4.37 -17.71
N PRO A 273 -19.91 4.13 -18.63
CA PRO A 273 -19.80 4.89 -19.87
C PRO A 273 -21.09 4.88 -20.68
N ASP A 274 -21.38 5.98 -21.41
CA ASP A 274 -22.61 6.09 -22.20
C ASP A 274 -22.69 4.99 -23.28
N GLU A 275 -21.56 4.51 -23.83
CA GLU A 275 -21.56 3.45 -24.85
C GLU A 275 -22.03 2.10 -24.30
N LYS A 276 -22.01 1.92 -22.97
CA LYS A 276 -22.44 0.69 -22.28
C LYS A 276 -23.86 0.79 -21.74
N ARG A 277 -24.60 1.84 -22.08
CA ARG A 277 -25.95 2.13 -21.58
C ARG A 277 -26.94 2.28 -22.71
N ARG A 278 -28.14 1.74 -22.49
CA ARG A 278 -29.35 2.04 -23.27
C ARG A 278 -30.16 3.13 -22.57
N LYS A 279 -31.19 3.62 -23.26
CA LYS A 279 -32.12 4.61 -22.71
C LYS A 279 -32.78 4.02 -21.45
N LEU A 280 -32.74 4.78 -20.34
CA LEU A 280 -33.21 4.40 -18.99
C LEU A 280 -32.32 3.45 -18.17
N ASP A 281 -31.19 2.97 -18.72
CA ASP A 281 -30.24 2.18 -17.91
C ASP A 281 -29.61 3.03 -16.79
N ALA A 282 -29.29 2.37 -15.68
CA ALA A 282 -28.59 2.99 -14.56
C ALA A 282 -27.27 3.62 -15.03
N LYS A 283 -26.99 4.86 -14.61
CA LYS A 283 -25.75 5.58 -14.97
C LYS A 283 -24.52 5.16 -14.15
N ALA A 284 -24.74 4.38 -13.10
CA ALA A 284 -23.69 3.94 -12.20
C ALA A 284 -24.02 2.58 -11.58
N PHE A 285 -22.99 1.83 -11.20
CA PHE A 285 -23.11 0.59 -10.45
C PHE A 285 -22.60 0.78 -9.02
N LYS A 286 -23.20 0.07 -8.06
CA LYS A 286 -22.77 0.09 -6.66
C LYS A 286 -21.44 -0.67 -6.52
N CYS A 287 -20.46 -0.04 -5.86
CA CYS A 287 -19.14 -0.62 -5.72
C CYS A 287 -18.53 -0.45 -4.33
N ARG A 288 -17.51 -1.25 -4.02
CA ARG A 288 -16.65 -1.11 -2.83
C ARG A 288 -15.24 -0.70 -3.26
N PHE A 289 -14.64 0.27 -2.60
CA PHE A 289 -13.28 0.70 -2.90
C PHE A 289 -12.25 -0.36 -2.49
N LEU A 290 -11.38 -0.78 -3.42
CA LEU A 290 -10.36 -1.82 -3.18
C LEU A 290 -8.92 -1.33 -3.35
N GLY A 291 -8.69 -0.06 -3.69
CA GLY A 291 -7.33 0.49 -3.70
C GLY A 291 -7.01 1.37 -4.89
N TYR A 292 -5.72 1.60 -5.05
CA TYR A 292 -5.17 2.50 -6.06
C TYR A 292 -4.47 1.68 -7.15
N GLU A 293 -4.55 2.15 -8.39
CA GLU A 293 -3.85 1.56 -9.54
C GLU A 293 -2.77 2.53 -10.00
N ASP A 294 -1.59 2.00 -10.30
CA ASP A 294 -0.50 2.81 -10.84
C ASP A 294 -0.73 3.13 -12.33
N GLY A 295 -0.23 4.27 -12.79
CA GLY A 295 -0.35 4.70 -14.19
C GLY A 295 -1.71 5.25 -14.62
N VAL A 296 -2.77 5.07 -13.82
CA VAL A 296 -4.09 5.65 -14.09
C VAL A 296 -4.54 6.57 -12.97
N LYS A 297 -5.21 7.66 -13.35
CA LYS A 297 -5.95 8.47 -12.37
C LYS A 297 -7.28 7.78 -12.07
N GLY A 298 -7.24 6.60 -11.44
CA GLY A 298 -8.41 5.76 -11.19
C GLY A 298 -8.34 5.04 -9.85
N TYR A 299 -9.43 4.36 -9.51
CA TYR A 299 -9.52 3.53 -8.31
C TYR A 299 -9.88 2.11 -8.72
N ARG A 300 -9.31 1.13 -8.01
CA ARG A 300 -9.80 -0.25 -8.07
C ARG A 300 -11.06 -0.33 -7.24
N VAL A 301 -12.11 -0.89 -7.84
CA VAL A 301 -13.41 -1.04 -7.18
C VAL A 301 -13.98 -2.43 -7.46
N LEU A 302 -14.63 -2.99 -6.45
CA LEU A 302 -15.42 -4.21 -6.53
C LEU A 302 -16.85 -3.86 -6.88
N ASN A 303 -17.40 -4.41 -7.96
CA ASN A 303 -18.83 -4.33 -8.22
C ASN A 303 -19.56 -5.22 -7.20
N VAL A 304 -20.49 -4.64 -6.45
CA VAL A 304 -21.21 -5.35 -5.38
C VAL A 304 -22.17 -6.41 -5.94
N GLU A 305 -22.64 -6.24 -7.17
CA GLU A 305 -23.61 -7.14 -7.79
C GLU A 305 -22.95 -8.35 -8.46
N THR A 306 -21.84 -8.13 -9.17
CA THR A 306 -21.19 -9.19 -9.95
C THR A 306 -20.03 -9.88 -9.22
N GLY A 307 -19.50 -9.25 -8.17
CA GLY A 307 -18.34 -9.75 -7.42
C GLY A 307 -17.01 -9.57 -8.13
#